data_AF-A0A975JHC1-F1
#
_entry.id   AF-A0A975JHC1-F1
#
_cell.length_a   1.000
_cell.length_b   1.000
_cell.length_c   1.000
_cell.angle_alpha   90.00
_cell.angle_beta   90.00
_cell.angle_gamma   90.00
#
_symmetry.space_group_name_H-M   'P 1'
#
loop_
_entity.id
_entity.type
_entity.pdbx_description
1 polymer ?
#
loop_
_entity_poly.entity_id
_entity_poly.type
_entity_poly.pdbx_seq_one_letter_code
_entity_poly.pdbx_strand_id
1 'polypeptide(L)' 'MGRIKVNMTLDAQIADEARALGLNMSRLAEAAIEQAAKAERNRLWRQQNAGALETYEAEIAGEGPALARYRSF' A
#
# COMPACT_ATOMS: atom_id res chain seq x y z
N MET A 1 -9.87 13.11 11.82
CA MET A 1 -8.84 12.26 12.45
C MET A 1 -7.84 13.14 13.18
N GLY A 2 -7.42 12.76 14.40
CA GLY A 2 -6.44 13.53 15.18
C GLY A 2 -5.01 13.21 14.77
N ARG A 3 -4.08 14.16 14.96
CA ARG A 3 -2.64 13.91 14.83
C ARG A 3 -2.07 13.50 16.18
N ILE A 4 -1.21 12.49 16.19
CA ILE A 4 -0.52 12.00 17.38
C ILE A 4 0.97 12.27 17.21
N LYS A 5 1.63 12.81 18.24
CA LYS A 5 3.07 12.98 18.25
C LYS A 5 3.73 11.62 18.52
N VAL A 6 4.64 11.22 17.65
CA VAL A 6 5.47 10.02 17.82
C VAL A 6 6.94 10.42 17.94
N ASN A 7 7.68 9.70 18.77
CA ASN A 7 9.14 9.85 18.84
C ASN A 7 9.76 8.78 17.95
N MET A 8 10.67 9.18 17.06
CA MET A 8 11.39 8.28 16.15
C MET A 8 12.85 8.67 16.10
N THR A 9 13.72 7.68 15.91
CA THR A 9 15.15 7.88 15.68
C THR A 9 15.40 7.92 14.18
N LEU A 10 16.13 8.94 13.74
CA LEU A 10 16.58 9.10 12.36
C LEU A 10 18.10 9.27 12.36
N ASP A 11 18.73 8.93 11.25
CA ASP A 11 20.12 9.30 11.02
C ASP A 11 20.29 10.83 11.11
N ALA A 12 21.34 11.25 11.82
CA ALA A 12 21.59 12.66 12.10
C ALA A 12 21.91 13.45 10.82
N GLN A 13 22.66 12.86 9.87
CA GLN A 13 23.03 13.53 8.63
C GLN A 13 21.78 13.78 7.77
N ILE A 14 20.89 12.79 7.69
CA ILE A 14 19.60 12.94 6.97
C ILE A 14 18.75 14.04 7.62
N ALA A 15 18.66 14.06 8.95
CA ALA A 15 17.87 15.07 9.66
C ALA A 15 18.43 16.49 9.45
N ASP A 16 19.75 16.65 9.47
CA ASP A 16 20.41 17.94 9.30
C ASP A 16 20.32 18.44 7.86
N GLU A 17 20.52 17.57 6.87
CA GLU A 17 20.34 17.91 5.46
C GLU A 17 18.91 18.39 5.20
N ALA A 18 17.91 17.63 5.66
CA ALA A 18 16.51 18.00 5.45
C ALA A 18 16.14 19.32 6.15
N ARG A 19 16.72 19.60 7.32
CA ARG A 19 16.56 20.89 8.00
C ARG A 19 17.22 22.03 7.22
N ALA A 20 18.43 21.83 6.70
CA ALA A 20 19.13 22.82 5.88
C ALA A 20 18.35 23.17 4.60
N LEU A 21 17.64 22.19 4.03
CA LEU A 21 16.76 22.35 2.87
C LEU A 21 15.35 22.87 3.22
N GLY A 22 15.04 23.11 4.50
CA GLY A 22 13.73 23.60 4.93
C GLY A 22 12.58 22.60 4.72
N LEU A 23 12.88 21.30 4.68
CA LEU A 23 11.89 20.27 4.43
C LEU A 23 11.01 20.02 5.66
N ASN A 24 9.72 19.76 5.42
CA ASN A 24 8.78 19.40 6.48
C ASN A 24 8.88 17.89 6.79
N MET A 25 9.74 17.54 7.74
CA MET A 25 10.03 16.16 8.13
C MET A 25 8.78 15.36 8.53
N SER A 26 7.87 15.98 9.29
CA SER A 26 6.64 15.31 9.72
C SER A 26 5.76 14.93 8.53
N ARG A 27 5.64 15.82 7.53
CA ARG A 27 4.86 15.57 6.32
C ARG A 27 5.51 14.51 5.43
N LEU A 28 6.85 14.52 5.33
CA LEU A 28 7.59 13.50 4.59
C LEU A 28 7.45 12.12 5.25
N ALA A 29 7.61 12.05 6.57
CA ALA A 29 7.44 10.82 7.34
C ALA A 29 6.00 10.27 7.22
N GLU A 30 4.99 11.13 7.33
CA GLU A 30 3.59 10.74 7.16
C GLU A 30 3.33 10.13 5.77
N ALA A 31 3.78 10.79 4.70
CA ALA A 31 3.62 10.29 3.33
C ALA A 31 4.38 8.97 3.08
N ALA A 32 5.57 8.81 3.65
CA ALA A 32 6.35 7.58 3.53
C ALA A 32 5.67 6.42 4.27
N ILE A 33 5.18 6.66 5.49
CA ILE A 33 4.46 5.66 6.30
C ILE A 33 3.15 5.27 5.62
N GLU A 34 2.39 6.22 5.07
CA GLU A 34 1.14 5.93 4.37
C GLU A 34 1.37 5.00 3.17
N GLN A 35 2.39 5.30 2.36
CA GLN A 35 2.77 4.49 1.20
C GLN A 35 3.21 3.08 1.61
N ALA A 36 4.10 2.98 2.60
CA ALA A 36 4.58 1.70 3.11
C ALA A 36 3.43 0.86 3.68
N ALA A 37 2.56 1.48 4.48
CA ALA A 37 1.41 0.80 5.08
C ALA A 37 0.41 0.34 4.01
N LYS A 38 0.16 1.13 2.96
CA LYS A 38 -0.69 0.73 1.83
C LYS A 38 -0.11 -0.47 1.10
N ALA A 39 1.19 -0.45 0.79
CA ALA A 39 1.87 -1.55 0.13
C ALA A 39 1.80 -2.84 0.97
N GLU A 40 2.05 -2.73 2.27
CA GLU A 40 2.03 -3.86 3.19
C GLU A 40 0.63 -4.44 3.39
N ARG A 41 -0.40 -3.59 3.55
CA ARG A 41 -1.80 -4.05 3.58
C ARG A 41 -2.17 -4.82 2.32
N ASN A 42 -1.77 -4.33 1.14
CA ASN A 42 -2.03 -5.02 -0.12
C ASN A 42 -1.28 -6.35 -0.23
N ARG A 43 -0.05 -6.44 0.31
CA ARG A 43 0.72 -7.68 0.38
C ARG A 43 0.01 -8.71 1.27
N LEU A 44 -0.37 -8.30 2.47
CA LEU A 44 -1.08 -9.16 3.43
C LEU A 44 -2.43 -9.62 2.90
N TRP A 45 -3.20 -8.71 2.28
CA TRP A 45 -4.48 -9.06 1.67
C TRP A 45 -4.32 -10.12 0.59
N ARG A 46 -3.34 -9.96 -0.32
CA ARG A 46 -3.06 -10.97 -1.35
C ARG A 46 -2.69 -12.33 -0.76
N GLN A 47 -1.88 -12.35 0.31
CA GLN A 47 -1.52 -13.60 0.99
C GLN A 47 -2.72 -14.27 1.63
N GLN A 48 -3.57 -13.50 2.31
CA GLN A 48 -4.78 -14.03 2.95
C GLN A 48 -5.81 -14.54 1.94
N ASN A 49 -5.86 -13.94 0.75
CA ASN A 49 -6.84 -14.29 -0.28
C ASN A 49 -6.25 -15.17 -1.40
N ALA A 50 -5.01 -15.65 -1.26
CA ALA A 50 -4.32 -16.41 -2.30
C ALA A 50 -5.16 -17.62 -2.79
N GLY A 51 -5.70 -18.43 -1.88
CA GLY A 51 -6.55 -19.57 -2.28
C GLY A 51 -7.87 -19.18 -2.94
N ALA A 52 -8.46 -18.04 -2.56
CA ALA A 52 -9.66 -17.53 -3.21
C ALA A 52 -9.36 -17.02 -4.63
N LEU A 53 -8.20 -16.36 -4.80
CA LEU A 53 -7.71 -15.91 -6.09
C LEU A 53 -7.39 -17.10 -7.02
N GLU A 54 -6.70 -18.13 -6.52
CA GLU A 54 -6.41 -19.35 -7.29
C GLU A 54 -7.68 -20.06 -7.74
N THR A 55 -8.67 -20.18 -6.85
CA THR A 55 -9.98 -20.75 -7.20
C THR A 55 -10.64 -19.95 -8.33
N TYR A 56 -10.66 -18.63 -8.19
CA TYR A 56 -11.28 -17.75 -9.18
C TYR A 56 -10.54 -17.74 -10.53
N GLU A 57 -9.20 -17.84 -10.51
CA GLU A 57 -8.39 -17.99 -11.72
C GLU A 57 -8.73 -19.29 -12.47
N ALA A 58 -8.91 -20.39 -11.74
CA ALA A 58 -9.31 -21.67 -12.33
C ALA A 58 -10.73 -21.60 -12.94
N GLU A 59 -11.68 -20.96 -12.25
CA GLU A 59 -13.03 -20.73 -12.77
C GLU A 59 -13.01 -19.91 -14.06
N ILE A 60 -12.26 -18.79 -14.09
CA ILE A 60 -12.11 -17.97 -15.30
C ILE A 60 -11.48 -18.76 -16.45
N ALA A 61 -10.49 -19.60 -16.18
CA ALA A 61 -9.83 -20.39 -17.22
C ALA A 61 -10.77 -21.43 -17.85
N GLY A 62 -11.68 -22.01 -17.06
CA GLY A 62 -12.65 -23.01 -17.53
C GLY A 62 -13.92 -22.42 -18.15
N GLU A 63 -14.51 -21.42 -17.48
CA GLU A 63 -15.85 -20.90 -17.79
C GLU A 63 -15.82 -19.49 -18.43
N GLY A 64 -14.67 -18.83 -18.39
CA GLY A 64 -14.54 -17.42 -18.73
C GLY A 64 -14.97 -16.49 -17.58
N PRO A 65 -14.78 -15.17 -17.73
CA PRO A 65 -15.19 -14.21 -16.71
C PRO A 65 -16.69 -14.29 -16.42
N ALA A 66 -17.04 -14.15 -15.14
CA ALA A 66 -18.44 -14.05 -14.74
C ALA A 66 -19.16 -12.96 -15.56
N LEU A 67 -20.37 -13.28 -16.03
CA LEU A 67 -21.20 -12.40 -16.87
C LEU A 67 -20.61 -12.04 -18.25
N ALA A 68 -19.53 -12.69 -18.71
CA ALA A 68 -18.95 -12.45 -20.04
C ALA A 68 -20.00 -12.54 -21.17
N ARG A 69 -20.99 -13.44 -21.02
CA ARG A 69 -22.11 -13.61 -21.97
C ARG A 69 -22.99 -12.37 -22.17
N TYR A 70 -22.92 -11.38 -21.27
CA TYR A 70 -23.68 -10.12 -21.36
C TYR A 70 -22.81 -8.92 -21.72
N ARG A 71 -21.51 -9.12 -21.97
CA ARG A 71 -20.59 -8.04 -22.35
C ARG A 71 -20.83 -7.65 -23.82
N SER A 72 -21.18 -6.39 -24.07
CA SER A 72 -21.58 -5.89 -25.39
C SER A 72 -20.52 -5.05 -26.13
N PHE A 73 -19.25 -5.08 -25.69
CA PHE A 73 -18.14 -4.37 -26.34
C PHE A 73 -16.78 -5.03 -26.07
#